data_AF-A0A0K0DJF0-F1
#
_entry.id   AF-A0A0K0DJF0-F1
#
_cell.length_a   1.000
_cell.length_b   1.000
_cell.length_c   1.000
_cell.angle_alpha   90.00
_cell.angle_beta   90.00
_cell.angle_gamma   90.00
#
_symmetry.space_group_name_H-M   'P 1'
#
loop_
_entity.id
_entity.type
_entity.pdbx_description
1 polymer ?
#
loop_
_entity_poly.entity_id
_entity_poly.type
_entity_poly.pdbx_seq_one_letter_code
_entity_poly.pdbx_strand_id
1 'polypeptide(L)'
;MLSRFFLPVTRMPVTLKEFSEKYLGYRKKCPIIFFCRNNGYAISTPTSEQYGGDGIAGKGAGYGLHTIRVDGNDVFAVYNATKAARKLAVENKPVLIEAMTYRLGHHSTSDDSSFYRYVLHDIFYDLQCRKRVLKAFNSAEKEEWAHCHDMFKDVYKLVPNNIDSTLHNELVFREMTNRIKLQRDELDVHVREYKEHYPAHRCLLKSTSL
;
A
#
# COMPACT_ATOMS: atom_id res chain seq x y z
N MET A 1 0.61 38.49 8.73
CA MET A 1 -0.59 37.63 8.88
C MET A 1 -0.63 36.68 7.69
N LEU A 2 -0.02 35.49 7.81
CA LEU A 2 -0.11 34.43 6.80
C LEU A 2 -0.53 33.16 7.54
N SER A 3 -1.83 32.87 7.49
CA SER A 3 -2.41 31.63 8.00
C SER A 3 -1.97 30.47 7.10
N ARG A 4 -0.99 29.69 7.57
CA ARG A 4 -0.72 28.37 7.00
C ARG A 4 -1.88 27.44 7.37
N PHE A 5 -2.76 27.19 6.42
CA PHE A 5 -3.67 26.04 6.44
C PHE A 5 -2.81 24.77 6.47
N PHE A 6 -2.66 24.19 7.66
CA PHE A 6 -2.23 22.80 7.81
C PHE A 6 -3.36 21.92 7.26
N LEU A 7 -3.23 21.49 6.00
CA LEU A 7 -4.01 20.35 5.52
C LEU A 7 -3.56 19.12 6.32
N PRO A 8 -4.51 18.34 6.88
CA PRO A 8 -4.15 17.15 7.64
C PRO A 8 -3.50 16.16 6.68
N VAL A 9 -2.24 15.83 6.99
CA VAL A 9 -1.46 14.77 6.35
C VAL A 9 -2.33 13.53 6.29
N THR A 10 -2.42 12.97 5.08
CA THR A 10 -3.10 11.75 4.69
C THR A 10 -3.23 10.75 5.85
N ARG A 11 -4.49 10.50 6.26
CA ARG A 11 -4.86 9.39 7.13
C ARG A 11 -4.26 8.10 6.54
N MET A 12 -3.25 7.53 7.20
CA MET A 12 -2.90 6.13 6.97
C MET A 12 -4.17 5.29 7.18
N PRO A 13 -4.48 4.32 6.30
CA PRO A 13 -5.63 3.46 6.51
C PRO A 13 -5.36 2.61 7.75
N VAL A 14 -6.05 2.95 8.84
CA VAL A 14 -6.04 2.32 10.16
C VAL A 14 -4.68 2.40 10.87
N THR A 15 -4.52 3.43 11.72
CA THR A 15 -3.38 3.46 12.64
C THR A 15 -3.48 2.27 13.62
N LEU A 16 -2.34 1.72 14.03
CA LEU A 16 -2.24 0.71 15.12
C LEU A 16 -3.06 1.13 16.35
N LYS A 17 -3.18 2.44 16.59
CA LYS A 17 -3.99 3.06 17.63
C LYS A 17 -5.50 2.85 17.41
N GLU A 18 -6.04 3.22 16.25
CA GLU A 18 -7.47 3.04 15.93
C GLU A 18 -7.87 1.55 15.90
N PHE A 19 -7.01 0.68 15.38
CA PHE A 19 -7.25 -0.76 15.42
C PHE A 19 -7.16 -1.30 16.85
N SER A 20 -6.18 -0.84 17.63
CA SER A 20 -6.03 -1.26 19.01
C SER A 20 -7.24 -0.88 19.87
N GLU A 21 -7.67 0.37 19.79
CA GLU A 21 -8.80 0.88 20.57
C GLU A 21 -10.11 0.18 20.20
N LYS A 22 -10.29 -0.20 18.93
CA LYS A 22 -11.54 -0.80 18.42
C LYS A 22 -11.58 -2.34 18.46
N TYR A 23 -10.43 -3.01 18.32
CA TYR A 23 -10.37 -4.47 18.12
C TYR A 23 -9.40 -5.19 19.06
N LEU A 24 -8.51 -4.47 19.74
CA LEU A 24 -7.36 -5.05 20.44
C LEU A 24 -7.25 -4.65 21.91
N GLY A 25 -8.24 -3.93 22.45
CA GLY A 25 -8.52 -4.00 23.87
C GLY A 25 -8.60 -5.48 24.26
N TYR A 26 -7.85 -5.85 25.31
CA TYR A 26 -7.53 -7.16 25.93
C TYR A 26 -8.54 -8.35 25.82
N ARG A 27 -9.76 -8.14 25.30
CA ARG A 27 -10.87 -9.10 25.27
C ARG A 27 -11.05 -9.87 23.96
N LYS A 28 -10.49 -9.44 22.82
CA LYS A 28 -10.70 -10.14 21.53
C LYS A 28 -9.39 -10.69 20.98
N LYS A 29 -9.13 -11.95 21.34
CA LYS A 29 -8.11 -12.80 20.71
C LYS A 29 -8.48 -12.96 19.22
N CYS A 30 -7.69 -12.38 18.31
CA CYS A 30 -7.94 -12.42 16.87
C CYS A 30 -6.73 -12.98 16.12
N PRO A 31 -6.95 -13.73 15.01
CA PRO A 31 -5.86 -14.33 14.26
C PRO A 31 -5.26 -13.34 13.27
N ILE A 32 -4.50 -12.37 13.80
CA ILE A 32 -3.98 -11.24 13.02
C ILE A 32 -2.45 -11.12 13.15
N ILE A 33 -1.83 -10.70 12.05
CA ILE A 33 -0.43 -10.29 11.99
C ILE A 33 -0.41 -8.85 11.49
N PHE A 34 0.08 -7.92 12.31
CA PHE A 34 0.43 -6.58 11.87
C PHE A 34 1.83 -6.63 11.27
N PHE A 35 1.95 -6.21 10.02
CA PHE A 35 3.23 -6.17 9.34
C PHE A 35 3.59 -4.72 9.02
N CYS A 36 4.49 -4.15 9.82
CA CYS A 36 5.00 -2.80 9.61
C CYS A 36 6.24 -2.84 8.72
N ARG A 37 6.19 -2.09 7.61
CA ARG A 37 7.36 -1.80 6.78
C ARG A 37 7.93 -0.46 7.21
N ASN A 38 8.96 -0.50 8.06
CA ASN A 38 9.64 0.71 8.51
C ASN A 38 10.78 1.01 7.54
N ASN A 39 10.54 1.94 6.61
CA ASN A 39 11.48 2.34 5.56
C ASN A 39 12.21 3.66 5.87
N GLY A 40 12.06 4.18 7.10
CA GLY A 40 12.66 5.45 7.55
C GLY A 40 11.85 6.72 7.25
N TYR A 41 10.83 6.70 6.39
CA TYR A 41 10.13 7.91 5.95
C TYR A 41 8.63 7.73 5.69
N ALA A 42 7.84 8.72 6.12
CA ALA A 42 6.46 8.92 5.68
C ALA A 42 6.41 10.12 4.73
N ILE A 43 6.31 9.86 3.41
CA ILE A 43 6.51 10.85 2.35
C ILE A 43 7.90 11.49 2.48
N SER A 44 7.97 12.68 3.08
CA SER A 44 9.18 13.46 3.36
C SER A 44 9.58 13.48 4.84
N THR A 45 8.70 13.05 5.74
CA THR A 45 8.95 13.14 7.19
C THR A 45 9.77 11.95 7.67
N PRO A 46 10.97 12.16 8.27
CA PRO A 46 11.80 11.08 8.81
C PRO A 46 11.21 10.48 10.09
N THR A 47 11.61 9.26 10.43
CA THR A 47 11.13 8.56 11.65
C THR A 47 11.40 9.32 12.95
N SER A 48 12.48 10.11 13.02
CA SER A 48 12.81 10.95 14.18
C SER A 48 11.74 11.99 14.51
N GLU A 49 10.95 12.41 13.52
CA GLU A 49 9.83 13.33 13.70
C GLU A 49 8.47 12.61 13.81
N GLN A 50 8.43 11.30 13.53
CA GLN A 50 7.21 10.48 13.61
C GLN A 50 6.97 9.94 15.02
N TYR A 51 8.03 9.60 15.75
CA TYR A 51 7.95 9.06 17.11
C TYR A 51 9.26 9.26 17.88
N GLY A 52 9.14 9.42 19.21
CA GLY A 52 10.30 9.49 20.12
C GLY A 52 10.67 8.16 20.78
N GLY A 53 9.97 7.06 20.48
CA GLY A 53 10.19 5.73 21.07
C GLY A 53 11.06 4.83 20.20
N ASP A 54 11.30 3.61 20.67
CA ASP A 54 12.03 2.57 19.93
C ASP A 54 11.18 1.94 18.82
N GLY A 55 10.96 2.70 17.73
CA GLY A 55 10.26 2.24 16.54
C GLY A 55 8.81 1.84 16.78
N ILE A 56 8.28 1.02 15.86
CA ILE A 56 6.92 0.49 15.97
C ILE A 56 6.88 -0.75 16.86
N ALA A 57 7.93 -1.57 16.89
CA ALA A 57 8.03 -2.71 17.78
C ALA A 57 7.89 -2.31 19.26
N GLY A 58 8.44 -1.17 19.68
CA GLY A 58 8.28 -0.67 21.05
C GLY A 58 6.82 -0.42 21.46
N LYS A 59 5.90 -0.22 20.50
CA LYS A 59 4.48 -0.01 20.77
C LYS A 59 3.72 -1.31 21.04
N GLY A 60 4.22 -2.44 20.54
CA GLY A 60 3.49 -3.72 20.61
C GLY A 60 3.23 -4.19 22.03
N ALA A 61 4.20 -4.00 22.93
CA ALA A 61 4.06 -4.34 24.35
C ALA A 61 2.92 -3.56 25.03
N GLY A 62 2.75 -2.28 24.69
CA GLY A 62 1.66 -1.44 25.22
C GLY A 62 0.27 -1.93 24.84
N TYR A 63 0.17 -2.77 23.80
CA TYR A 63 -1.06 -3.38 23.32
C TYR A 63 -1.16 -4.89 23.63
N GLY A 64 -0.23 -5.44 24.40
CA GLY A 64 -0.20 -6.88 24.72
C GLY A 64 0.08 -7.78 23.51
N LEU A 65 0.72 -7.24 22.46
CA LEU A 65 1.06 -7.97 21.24
C LEU A 65 2.36 -8.74 21.40
N HIS A 66 2.39 -9.98 20.91
CA HIS A 66 3.67 -10.62 20.60
C HIS A 66 4.37 -9.79 19.53
N THR A 67 5.62 -9.39 19.76
CA THR A 67 6.28 -8.43 18.90
C THR A 67 7.67 -8.90 18.50
N ILE A 68 8.02 -8.72 17.23
CA ILE A 68 9.33 -9.05 16.69
C ILE A 68 9.77 -7.96 15.70
N ARG A 69 11.05 -7.56 15.78
CA ARG A 69 11.71 -6.71 14.79
C ARG A 69 12.67 -7.58 13.97
N VAL A 70 12.69 -7.39 12.65
CA VAL A 70 13.55 -8.12 11.72
C VAL A 70 14.25 -7.19 10.74
N ASP A 71 15.37 -7.66 10.19
CA ASP A 71 15.95 -7.08 8.99
C ASP A 71 15.01 -7.37 7.81
N GLY A 72 14.37 -6.33 7.29
CA GLY A 72 13.42 -6.39 6.19
C GLY A 72 14.07 -6.64 4.82
N ASN A 73 15.40 -6.54 4.72
CA ASN A 73 16.15 -6.82 3.51
C ASN A 73 16.68 -8.27 3.49
N ASP A 74 16.54 -9.01 4.59
CA ASP A 74 16.80 -10.45 4.66
C ASP A 74 15.48 -11.24 4.47
N VAL A 75 15.32 -11.82 3.27
CA VAL A 75 14.12 -12.59 2.92
C VAL A 75 13.89 -13.79 3.83
N PHE A 76 14.95 -14.42 4.34
CA PHE A 76 14.83 -15.57 5.24
C PHE A 76 14.43 -15.12 6.64
N ALA A 77 14.95 -13.99 7.12
CA ALA A 77 14.51 -13.40 8.39
C ALA A 77 13.03 -13.04 8.36
N VAL A 78 12.57 -12.37 7.29
CA VAL A 78 11.15 -12.02 7.09
C VAL A 78 10.28 -13.27 6.99
N TYR A 79 10.70 -14.26 6.21
CA TYR A 79 9.96 -15.53 6.07
C TYR A 79 9.82 -16.26 7.41
N ASN A 80 10.93 -16.41 8.14
CA ASN A 80 10.93 -17.13 9.42
C ASN A 80 10.08 -16.42 10.47
N ALA A 81 10.19 -15.09 10.58
CA ALA A 81 9.36 -14.31 11.50
C ALA A 81 7.88 -14.37 11.14
N THR A 82 7.53 -14.27 9.85
CA THR A 82 6.14 -14.40 9.39
C THR A 82 5.59 -15.80 9.64
N LYS A 83 6.39 -16.84 9.41
CA LYS A 83 6.02 -18.23 9.68
C LYS A 83 5.78 -18.48 11.17
N ALA A 84 6.63 -17.94 12.03
CA ALA A 84 6.46 -18.01 13.49
C ALA A 84 5.23 -17.22 13.95
N ALA A 85 5.05 -15.99 13.44
CA ALA A 85 3.90 -15.15 13.74
C ALA A 85 2.58 -15.80 13.32
N ARG A 86 2.54 -16.47 12.16
CA ARG A 86 1.37 -17.24 11.70
C ARG A 86 0.98 -18.33 12.69
N LYS A 87 1.95 -19.08 13.24
CA LYS A 87 1.66 -20.13 14.23
C LYS A 87 0.96 -19.56 15.47
N LEU A 88 1.37 -18.39 15.94
CA LEU A 88 0.73 -17.72 17.07
C LEU A 88 -0.64 -17.13 16.69
N ALA A 89 -0.72 -16.48 15.53
CA ALA A 89 -1.94 -15.86 15.05
C ALA A 89 -3.07 -16.88 14.90
N VAL A 90 -2.84 -18.07 14.36
CA VAL A 90 -3.90 -19.10 14.26
C VAL A 90 -4.43 -19.59 15.62
N GLU A 91 -3.65 -19.40 16.70
CA GLU A 91 -4.09 -19.62 18.09
C GLU A 91 -4.76 -18.38 18.71
N ASN A 92 -5.16 -17.42 17.87
CA ASN A 92 -5.73 -16.13 18.23
C ASN A 92 -4.79 -15.25 19.10
N LYS A 93 -3.48 -15.42 18.95
CA LYS A 93 -2.47 -14.57 19.59
C LYS A 93 -1.95 -13.57 18.54
N PRO A 94 -2.42 -12.32 18.56
CA PRO A 94 -2.03 -11.34 17.56
C PRO A 94 -0.54 -11.00 17.67
N VAL A 95 0.10 -10.77 16.51
CA VAL A 95 1.54 -10.54 16.41
C VAL A 95 1.84 -9.25 15.64
N LEU A 96 2.81 -8.48 16.10
CA LEU A 96 3.38 -7.33 15.39
C LEU A 96 4.79 -7.68 14.88
N ILE A 97 4.98 -7.56 13.58
CA ILE A 97 6.29 -7.66 12.92
C ILE A 97 6.68 -6.25 12.45
N GLU A 98 7.84 -5.77 12.88
CA GLU A 98 8.48 -4.58 12.30
C GLU A 98 9.65 -5.01 11.41
N ALA A 99 9.50 -4.86 10.10
CA ALA A 99 10.54 -5.11 9.13
C ALA A 99 11.27 -3.79 8.81
N MET A 100 12.54 -3.71 9.24
CA MET A 100 13.41 -2.57 8.99
C MET A 100 13.96 -2.64 7.57
N THR A 101 13.62 -1.69 6.73
CA THR A 101 14.04 -1.63 5.33
C THR A 101 14.34 -0.19 4.94
N TYR A 102 14.56 0.06 3.65
CA TYR A 102 14.80 1.40 3.12
C TYR A 102 14.10 1.61 1.78
N ARG A 103 13.47 2.78 1.59
CA ARG A 103 12.81 3.12 0.33
C ARG A 103 13.82 3.74 -0.63
N LEU A 104 14.38 2.95 -1.54
CA LEU A 104 15.35 3.46 -2.52
C LEU A 104 14.70 4.47 -3.50
N GLY A 105 13.49 4.19 -3.98
CA GLY A 105 12.76 5.11 -4.86
C GLY A 105 12.16 6.33 -4.14
N HIS A 106 11.59 7.24 -4.93
CA HIS A 106 10.73 8.32 -4.43
C HIS A 106 9.49 7.77 -3.73
N HIS A 107 8.76 8.63 -2.99
CA HIS A 107 7.50 8.21 -2.36
C HIS A 107 6.46 7.76 -3.40
N SER A 108 6.36 8.49 -4.50
CA SER A 108 5.45 8.25 -5.62
C SER A 108 6.02 8.89 -6.89
N THR A 109 5.32 8.73 -8.02
CA THR A 109 5.67 9.41 -9.29
C THR A 109 5.55 10.93 -9.22
N SER A 110 4.83 11.46 -8.21
CA SER A 110 4.62 12.89 -8.01
C SER A 110 5.52 13.49 -6.93
N ASP A 111 6.46 12.70 -6.39
CA ASP A 111 7.35 13.10 -5.31
C ASP A 111 8.81 13.10 -5.79
N ASP A 112 9.58 14.10 -5.36
CA ASP A 112 11.03 14.10 -5.48
C ASP A 112 11.66 14.10 -4.09
N SER A 113 12.53 13.13 -3.90
CA SER A 113 13.09 12.78 -2.61
C SER A 113 14.48 13.35 -2.38
N SER A 114 15.10 13.87 -3.44
CA SER A 114 16.36 14.60 -3.36
C SER A 114 16.24 15.86 -2.48
N PHE A 115 15.03 16.41 -2.36
CA PHE A 115 14.73 17.58 -1.51
C PHE A 115 14.81 17.35 -0.01
N TYR A 116 14.69 16.10 0.46
CA TYR A 116 14.59 15.81 1.90
C TYR A 116 15.42 14.59 2.33
N ARG A 117 16.20 14.00 1.42
CA ARG A 117 17.12 12.88 1.72
C ARG A 117 18.50 13.14 1.13
N TYR A 118 19.52 12.70 1.86
CA TYR A 118 20.90 12.78 1.41
C TYR A 118 21.23 11.62 0.46
N VAL A 119 21.73 11.95 -0.74
CA VAL A 119 22.10 10.98 -1.78
C VAL A 119 23.06 9.89 -1.30
N LEU A 120 24.01 10.24 -0.41
CA LEU A 120 24.96 9.28 0.17
C LEU A 120 24.27 8.17 0.97
N HIS A 121 23.14 8.47 1.61
CA HIS A 121 22.37 7.49 2.36
C HIS A 121 21.71 6.48 1.43
N ASP A 122 21.17 6.93 0.30
CA ASP A 122 20.56 6.07 -0.72
C ASP A 122 21.59 5.11 -1.33
N ILE A 123 22.78 5.60 -1.65
CA ILE A 123 23.88 4.79 -2.21
C ILE A 123 24.32 3.69 -1.24
N PHE A 124 24.45 4.02 0.06
CA PHE A 124 24.83 3.04 1.07
C PHE A 124 23.83 1.89 1.16
N TYR A 125 22.53 2.20 1.19
CA TYR A 125 21.49 1.18 1.25
C TYR A 125 21.38 0.36 -0.04
N ASP A 126 21.54 0.96 -1.23
CA ASP A 126 21.55 0.21 -2.50
C ASP A 126 22.67 -0.85 -2.49
N LEU A 127 23.87 -0.48 -2.05
CA LEU A 127 25.02 -1.37 -1.96
C LEU A 127 24.82 -2.52 -0.95
N GLN A 128 24.13 -2.27 0.16
CA GLN A 128 23.83 -3.29 1.17
C GLN A 128 22.77 -4.29 0.67
N CYS A 129 21.66 -3.78 0.12
CA CYS A 129 20.57 -4.60 -0.38
C CYS A 129 21.02 -5.52 -1.54
N ARG A 130 21.82 -4.98 -2.47
CA ARG A 130 22.32 -5.73 -3.64
C ARG A 130 23.15 -6.94 -3.24
N LYS A 131 24.08 -6.82 -2.30
CA LYS A 131 25.13 -7.86 -2.10
C LYS A 131 24.61 -9.20 -1.59
N ARG A 132 23.59 -9.23 -0.74
CA ARG A 132 23.10 -10.48 -0.12
C ARG A 132 22.02 -11.16 -0.95
N VAL A 133 21.06 -10.38 -1.42
CA VAL A 133 19.92 -10.88 -2.20
C VAL A 133 20.37 -11.28 -3.61
N LEU A 134 21.15 -10.45 -4.31
CA LEU A 134 21.65 -10.80 -5.65
C LEU A 134 22.61 -11.98 -5.64
N LYS A 135 23.37 -12.24 -4.57
CA LYS A 135 24.22 -13.46 -4.54
C LYS A 135 23.38 -14.73 -4.53
N ALA A 136 22.25 -14.72 -3.82
CA ALA A 136 21.29 -15.82 -3.80
C ALA A 136 20.53 -15.92 -5.13
N PHE A 137 20.06 -14.80 -5.69
CA PHE A 137 19.37 -14.77 -6.98
C PHE A 137 20.29 -15.08 -8.17
N ASN A 138 21.52 -14.55 -8.25
CA ASN A 138 22.50 -14.89 -9.29
C ASN A 138 22.88 -16.39 -9.27
N SER A 139 22.80 -17.04 -8.10
CA SER A 139 22.98 -18.49 -8.02
C SER A 139 21.79 -19.25 -8.60
N ALA A 140 20.57 -18.68 -8.50
CA ALA A 140 19.36 -19.20 -9.11
C ALA A 140 19.25 -18.86 -10.61
N GLU A 141 19.78 -17.72 -11.07
CA GLU A 141 19.87 -17.33 -12.51
C GLU A 141 20.79 -18.25 -13.34
N LYS A 142 21.60 -19.10 -12.71
CA LYS A 142 22.30 -20.19 -13.41
C LYS A 142 21.34 -21.26 -13.93
N GLU A 143 20.11 -21.30 -13.41
CA GLU A 143 18.98 -21.97 -14.01
C GLU A 143 18.17 -20.94 -14.81
N GLU A 144 17.76 -21.29 -16.02
CA GLU A 144 17.08 -20.37 -16.95
C GLU A 144 15.61 -20.19 -16.51
N TRP A 145 15.38 -19.30 -15.54
CA TRP A 145 14.05 -18.93 -15.09
C TRP A 145 13.52 -17.77 -15.95
N ALA A 146 12.23 -17.79 -16.29
CA ALA A 146 11.58 -16.68 -16.98
C ALA A 146 11.79 -15.37 -16.18
N HIS A 147 12.28 -14.33 -16.86
CA HIS A 147 12.50 -13.04 -16.22
C HIS A 147 11.16 -12.49 -15.71
N CYS A 148 11.14 -11.95 -14.49
CA CYS A 148 9.89 -11.60 -13.80
C CYS A 148 8.99 -10.62 -14.58
N HIS A 149 9.56 -9.79 -15.46
CA HIS A 149 8.78 -8.89 -16.33
C HIS A 149 8.02 -9.62 -17.44
N ASP A 150 8.52 -10.77 -17.90
CA ASP A 150 7.85 -11.53 -18.97
C ASP A 150 6.54 -12.16 -18.48
N MET A 151 6.44 -12.43 -17.17
CA MET A 151 5.22 -12.95 -16.54
C MET A 151 4.03 -11.96 -16.59
N PHE A 152 4.28 -10.65 -16.70
CA PHE A 152 3.23 -9.63 -16.63
C PHE A 152 2.88 -9.00 -17.98
N LYS A 153 3.62 -9.31 -19.06
CA LYS A 153 3.38 -8.72 -20.39
C LYS A 153 1.96 -8.97 -20.91
N ASP A 154 1.39 -10.12 -20.61
CA ASP A 154 0.04 -10.48 -21.05
C ASP A 154 -1.05 -9.85 -20.17
N VAL A 155 -0.75 -9.54 -18.90
CA VAL A 155 -1.69 -8.85 -18.00
C VAL A 155 -2.01 -7.45 -18.53
N TYR A 156 -1.01 -6.72 -19.02
CA TYR A 156 -1.21 -5.38 -19.60
C TYR A 156 -2.07 -5.40 -20.87
N LYS A 157 -2.11 -6.51 -21.61
CA LYS A 157 -2.99 -6.68 -22.78
C LYS A 157 -4.46 -6.90 -22.39
N LEU A 158 -4.68 -7.41 -21.17
CA LEU A 158 -6.02 -7.72 -20.64
C LEU A 158 -6.65 -6.54 -19.90
N VAL A 159 -5.90 -5.48 -19.60
CA VAL A 159 -6.46 -4.26 -18.99
C VAL A 159 -7.34 -3.58 -20.04
N PRO A 160 -8.67 -3.49 -19.82
CA PRO A 160 -9.53 -2.79 -20.76
C PRO A 160 -9.11 -1.33 -20.82
N ASN A 161 -8.95 -0.79 -22.02
CA ASN A 161 -8.56 0.61 -22.23
C ASN A 161 -9.54 1.61 -21.61
N ASN A 162 -10.78 1.16 -21.39
CA ASN A 162 -11.91 1.97 -20.97
C ASN A 162 -12.66 1.22 -19.86
N ILE A 163 -12.79 1.83 -18.68
CA ILE A 163 -13.74 1.38 -17.66
C ILE A 163 -15.09 1.94 -18.07
N ASP A 164 -16.12 1.08 -18.18
CA ASP A 164 -17.47 1.50 -18.55
C ASP A 164 -17.93 2.63 -17.63
N SER A 165 -18.25 3.80 -18.20
CA SER A 165 -18.72 4.95 -17.43
C SER A 165 -20.00 4.67 -16.63
N THR A 166 -20.75 3.61 -16.95
CA THR A 166 -21.92 3.18 -16.18
C THR A 166 -21.55 2.59 -14.80
N LEU A 167 -20.32 2.07 -14.64
CA LEU A 167 -19.81 1.50 -13.37
C LEU A 167 -19.67 2.53 -12.25
N HIS A 168 -19.64 3.84 -12.56
CA HIS A 168 -19.48 4.89 -11.55
C HIS A 168 -20.60 4.88 -10.50
N ASN A 169 -21.81 4.41 -10.86
CA ASN A 169 -22.97 4.44 -9.96
C ASN A 169 -23.34 3.06 -9.39
N GLU A 170 -22.91 1.96 -10.01
CA GLU A 170 -23.22 0.59 -9.56
C GLU A 170 -22.37 0.15 -8.37
N LEU A 171 -21.21 0.79 -8.15
CA LEU A 171 -20.29 0.42 -7.07
C LEU A 171 -20.56 1.14 -5.74
N VAL A 172 -21.56 2.04 -5.68
CA VAL A 172 -21.84 2.84 -4.48
C VAL A 172 -22.68 2.08 -3.46
N PHE A 173 -23.69 1.34 -3.92
CA PHE A 173 -24.57 0.55 -3.09
C PHE A 173 -24.93 -0.76 -3.79
N ARG A 174 -25.27 -1.80 -3.00
CA ARG A 174 -25.84 -3.05 -3.55
C ARG A 174 -27.10 -2.79 -4.40
N GLU A 175 -27.88 -1.78 -4.04
CA GLU A 175 -28.97 -1.23 -4.85
C GLU A 175 -28.89 0.30 -4.85
N MET A 176 -28.98 0.92 -6.03
CA MET A 176 -28.94 2.38 -6.14
C MET A 176 -30.14 3.02 -5.45
N THR A 177 -29.87 4.00 -4.57
CA THR A 177 -30.91 4.83 -4.00
C THR A 177 -31.58 5.71 -5.07
N ASN A 178 -32.82 6.12 -4.83
CA ASN A 178 -33.57 6.96 -5.79
C ASN A 178 -32.83 8.26 -6.14
N ARG A 179 -32.11 8.85 -5.17
CA ARG A 179 -31.31 10.06 -5.41
C ARG A 179 -30.14 9.82 -6.35
N ILE A 180 -29.44 8.70 -6.22
CA ILE A 180 -28.33 8.35 -7.13
C ILE A 180 -28.85 8.00 -8.52
N LYS A 181 -30.01 7.34 -8.62
CA LYS A 181 -30.68 7.10 -9.91
C LYS A 181 -30.96 8.41 -10.63
N LEU A 182 -31.54 9.40 -9.94
CA LEU A 182 -31.78 10.73 -10.51
C LEU A 182 -30.49 11.41 -10.97
N GLN A 183 -29.44 11.41 -10.13
CA GLN A 183 -28.15 12.02 -10.48
C GLN A 183 -27.49 11.34 -11.68
N ARG A 184 -27.60 10.01 -11.79
CA ARG A 184 -27.14 9.26 -12.96
C ARG A 184 -27.93 9.67 -14.20
N ASP A 185 -29.25 9.66 -14.11
CA ASP A 185 -30.11 9.94 -15.26
C ASP A 185 -29.91 11.41 -15.75
N GLU A 186 -29.69 12.36 -14.83
CA GLU A 186 -29.30 13.75 -15.14
C GLU A 186 -27.93 13.84 -15.83
N LEU A 187 -26.92 13.11 -15.33
CA LEU A 187 -25.60 13.05 -15.95
C LEU A 187 -25.66 12.41 -17.34
N ASP A 188 -26.46 11.37 -17.52
CA ASP A 188 -26.64 10.70 -18.82
C ASP A 188 -27.29 11.64 -19.85
N VAL A 189 -28.21 12.50 -19.42
CA VAL A 189 -28.79 13.55 -20.28
C VAL A 189 -27.73 14.61 -20.62
N HIS A 190 -26.97 15.07 -19.62
CA HIS A 190 -25.92 16.09 -19.82
C HIS A 190 -24.82 15.61 -20.78
N VAL A 191 -24.31 14.38 -20.61
CA VAL A 191 -23.28 13.81 -21.49
C VAL A 191 -23.81 13.57 -22.91
N ARG A 192 -25.12 13.35 -23.08
CA ARG A 192 -25.76 13.25 -24.40
C ARG A 192 -25.85 14.61 -25.10
N GLU A 193 -26.16 15.67 -24.35
CA GLU A 193 -26.32 17.03 -24.89
C GLU A 193 -24.96 17.68 -25.22
N TYR A 194 -23.95 17.54 -24.35
CA TYR A 194 -22.65 18.21 -24.45
C TYR A 194 -21.52 17.26 -24.85
N LYS A 195 -21.81 16.28 -25.70
CA LYS A 195 -20.94 15.13 -25.99
C LYS A 195 -19.54 15.52 -26.47
N GLU A 196 -19.43 16.63 -27.21
CA GLU A 196 -18.18 17.19 -27.74
C GLU A 196 -17.20 17.65 -26.66
N HIS A 197 -17.66 17.96 -25.46
CA HIS A 197 -16.84 18.40 -24.33
C HIS A 197 -16.33 17.24 -23.46
N TYR A 198 -16.81 16.03 -23.69
CA TYR A 198 -16.45 14.84 -22.92
C TYR A 198 -15.72 13.82 -23.79
N PRO A 199 -14.79 13.03 -23.22
CA PRO A 199 -14.13 11.94 -23.93
C PRO A 199 -15.05 10.72 -24.11
N ALA A 200 -16.29 10.93 -24.59
CA ALA A 200 -17.34 9.92 -24.69
C ALA A 200 -16.92 8.70 -25.53
N HIS A 201 -16.05 8.90 -26.53
CA HIS A 201 -15.47 7.82 -27.36
C HIS A 201 -14.52 6.87 -26.60
N ARG A 202 -14.01 7.29 -25.43
CA ARG A 202 -13.18 6.47 -24.53
C ARG A 202 -13.92 5.97 -23.31
N CYS A 203 -15.14 6.42 -23.03
CA CYS A 203 -15.82 6.05 -21.79
C CYS A 203 -17.08 5.21 -22.04
N LEU A 204 -17.71 5.35 -23.20
CA LEU A 204 -18.88 4.58 -23.59
C LEU A 204 -18.44 3.41 -24.47
N LEU A 205 -18.76 2.18 -24.05
CA LEU A 205 -18.59 1.01 -24.89
C LEU A 205 -19.32 1.23 -26.22
N LYS A 206 -18.68 0.86 -27.34
CA LYS A 206 -19.39 0.73 -28.61
C LYS A 206 -20.53 -0.28 -28.36
N SER A 207 -21.78 0.15 -28.55
CA SER A 207 -22.91 -0.78 -28.52
C SER A 207 -22.64 -1.89 -29.53
N THR A 208 -22.33 -3.09 -29.05
CA THR A 208 -22.35 -4.28 -29.89
C THR A 208 -23.80 -4.51 -30.25
N SER A 209 -24.15 -4.16 -31.48
CA SER A 209 -25.40 -4.57 -32.13
C SER A 209 -25.45 -6.10 -32.13
N LEU A 210 -26.41 -6.65 -31.38
CA LEU A 210 -26.91 -8.01 -31.58
C LEU A 210 -27.65 -8.11 -32.91
#